data_AF-A0A395M374-F1
#
_entry.id   AF-A0A395M374-F1
#
_cell.length_a   1.000
_cell.length_b   1.000
_cell.length_c   1.000
_cell.angle_alpha   90.00
_cell.angle_beta   90.00
_cell.angle_gamma   90.00
#
_symmetry.space_group_name_H-M   'P 1'
#
loop_
_entity.id
_entity.type
_entity.pdbx_description
1 polymer ?
#
loop_
_entity_poly.entity_id
_entity_poly.type
_entity_poly.pdbx_seq_one_letter_code
_entity_poly.pdbx_strand_id
1 'polypeptide(L)'
;MKKASTALFCFLLLAAPFSFVLPQSLVTADGRVFHTQKAILPRIGTISAGLSGSFFIRTVDYIAGGGVPDDIIQANADINVDYVMTQNLAVALTVNTLRIENRLDRLPTTTLLFSGVRLALKVGSLAVANNRIHLGGWFEVFAPFSREPNPPLMPFIMNEFGAGVNFVGSYFFDNIFPETSSGLHLNLGLRNYVSAQTIITRGVNPPIRVGNDIITLRYAFGYDTPLLIRGQTFIAFAEVFGELYITPSLQEYIYGRESFTYIGAGAKYQLLDWLWVEATGQFLVLGNRDETNYLTNLGTRPVSLVGLNYAPWRIAAGARVEFGRRIRIPYVIDEALGLYDPLVYSKRERRRHKRIMDVLDERSQELLDIFKNVRKQDSTLSGKIYYELVIGTSGAVEKIRTLVSTLDENPYSEFLEEQFAEAIRNWRFPPGSREVIFDVFKVELSKDGRLSIISAPYSEETTTKQAQAQ
;
A
#
# COMPACT_ATOMS: atom_id res chain seq x y z
N MET A 1 -34.65 5.50 -2.35
CA MET A 1 -33.17 5.56 -2.29
C MET A 1 -32.57 5.60 -3.71
N LYS A 2 -32.32 6.78 -4.32
CA LYS A 2 -31.70 6.90 -5.67
C LYS A 2 -30.91 8.23 -5.89
N LYS A 3 -30.18 8.74 -4.89
CA LYS A 3 -29.41 10.03 -5.02
C LYS A 3 -27.98 10.03 -4.45
N ALA A 4 -27.48 8.92 -3.90
CA ALA A 4 -26.15 8.89 -3.25
C ALA A 4 -24.99 8.50 -4.19
N SER A 5 -25.22 7.65 -5.20
CA SER A 5 -24.15 7.12 -6.06
C SER A 5 -23.61 8.13 -7.08
N THR A 6 -24.45 9.03 -7.59
CA THR A 6 -24.08 9.97 -8.66
C THR A 6 -23.08 11.03 -8.20
N ALA A 7 -23.17 11.48 -6.94
CA ALA A 7 -22.31 12.52 -6.39
C ALA A 7 -20.83 12.08 -6.31
N LEU A 8 -20.58 10.84 -5.90
CA LEU A 8 -19.22 10.28 -5.78
C LEU A 8 -18.55 10.14 -7.15
N PHE A 9 -19.32 9.82 -8.20
CA PHE A 9 -18.81 9.67 -9.56
C PHE A 9 -18.47 11.02 -10.21
N CYS A 10 -19.30 12.06 -9.99
CA CYS A 10 -19.00 13.41 -10.47
C CYS A 10 -17.78 14.04 -9.79
N PHE A 11 -17.53 13.74 -8.51
CA PHE A 11 -16.36 14.29 -7.80
C PHE A 11 -15.02 13.71 -8.30
N LEU A 12 -15.02 12.50 -8.86
CA LEU A 12 -13.86 11.91 -9.54
C LEU A 12 -13.64 12.48 -10.95
N LEU A 13 -14.70 12.92 -11.63
CA LEU A 13 -14.61 13.49 -12.98
C LEU A 13 -14.25 14.99 -12.99
N LEU A 14 -14.65 15.76 -11.96
CA LEU A 14 -14.35 17.20 -11.87
C LEU A 14 -12.89 17.52 -11.48
N ALA A 15 -12.05 16.52 -11.29
CA ALA A 15 -10.59 16.69 -11.14
C ALA A 15 -9.84 16.85 -12.49
N ALA A 16 -10.50 16.59 -13.62
CA ALA A 16 -9.94 16.81 -14.95
C ALA A 16 -10.28 18.22 -15.44
N PRO A 17 -9.34 19.19 -15.31
CA PRO A 17 -8.71 19.67 -16.54
C PRO A 17 -7.23 20.11 -16.36
N PHE A 18 -6.37 19.26 -15.79
CA PHE A 18 -4.91 19.44 -15.87
C PHE A 18 -4.22 18.22 -16.49
N SER A 19 -3.63 18.43 -17.66
CA SER A 19 -3.09 17.38 -18.52
C SER A 19 -1.74 16.88 -18.05
N PHE A 20 -1.71 16.19 -16.91
CA PHE A 20 -0.59 15.34 -16.52
C PHE A 20 -0.71 14.00 -17.26
N VAL A 21 0.28 13.65 -18.08
CA VAL A 21 0.44 12.32 -18.71
C VAL A 21 1.90 11.88 -18.47
N LEU A 22 2.16 10.58 -18.30
CA LEU A 22 2.49 10.05 -16.98
C LEU A 22 3.40 8.74 -16.92
N PRO A 23 4.75 8.78 -16.70
CA PRO A 23 5.96 7.00 -16.02
C PRO A 23 5.70 6.08 -14.82
N GLN A 24 6.58 5.08 -14.76
CA GLN A 24 6.49 3.86 -13.93
C GLN A 24 7.60 3.84 -12.84
N SER A 25 7.64 2.92 -11.88
CA SER A 25 6.85 1.68 -11.71
C SER A 25 6.73 1.36 -10.22
N LEU A 26 5.51 1.31 -9.68
CA LEU A 26 5.25 0.66 -8.38
C LEU A 26 4.18 -0.42 -8.56
N VAL A 27 4.38 -1.57 -7.90
CA VAL A 27 3.63 -2.82 -8.15
C VAL A 27 3.04 -3.29 -6.83
N THR A 28 1.87 -2.77 -6.46
CA THR A 28 1.62 -2.34 -5.08
C THR A 28 0.84 -3.34 -4.20
N ALA A 29 1.12 -3.30 -2.90
CA ALA A 29 0.25 -3.72 -1.78
C ALA A 29 0.98 -3.44 -0.43
N ASP A 30 1.41 -2.22 -0.09
CA ASP A 30 1.00 -0.95 -0.69
C ASP A 30 2.01 0.22 -0.54
N GLY A 31 3.08 0.19 -1.33
CA GLY A 31 3.99 1.33 -1.54
C GLY A 31 3.70 2.02 -2.87
N ARG A 32 3.05 3.19 -2.90
CA ARG A 32 2.62 3.86 -4.14
C ARG A 32 3.52 5.01 -4.57
N VAL A 33 4.18 5.66 -3.63
CA VAL A 33 5.25 6.64 -3.90
C VAL A 33 6.59 6.18 -3.29
N PHE A 34 6.51 5.30 -2.28
CA PHE A 34 7.61 4.57 -1.65
C PHE A 34 7.87 3.28 -2.44
N HIS A 35 9.01 3.18 -3.13
CA HIS A 35 9.41 2.03 -3.97
C HIS A 35 9.67 0.78 -3.15
N THR A 36 10.16 0.97 -1.92
CA THR A 36 10.35 -0.08 -0.94
C THR A 36 8.98 -0.59 -0.48
N GLN A 37 8.75 -1.90 -0.51
CA GLN A 37 7.45 -2.49 -0.17
C GLN A 37 7.54 -3.10 1.23
N LYS A 38 6.39 -3.19 1.90
CA LYS A 38 6.27 -4.01 3.11
C LYS A 38 5.98 -5.45 2.69
N ALA A 39 6.51 -6.41 3.43
CA ALA A 39 6.17 -7.82 3.24
C ALA A 39 4.74 -8.15 3.70
N ILE A 40 4.13 -7.29 4.54
CA ILE A 40 2.74 -7.42 5.00
C ILE A 40 1.78 -6.94 3.90
N LEU A 41 0.79 -7.77 3.57
CA LEU A 41 -0.34 -7.41 2.71
C LEU A 41 -1.45 -6.74 3.54
N PRO A 42 -2.31 -5.89 2.94
CA PRO A 42 -3.51 -5.38 3.60
C PRO A 42 -4.47 -6.51 4.03
N ARG A 43 -5.50 -6.19 4.83
CA ARG A 43 -6.49 -7.17 5.32
C ARG A 43 -7.25 -7.89 4.19
N ILE A 44 -7.67 -9.14 4.42
CA ILE A 44 -8.41 -9.97 3.45
C ILE A 44 -9.61 -9.22 2.87
N GLY A 45 -9.82 -9.34 1.56
CA GLY A 45 -10.97 -8.73 0.88
C GLY A 45 -10.86 -7.21 0.73
N THR A 46 -9.70 -6.63 1.05
CA THR A 46 -9.40 -5.23 0.69
C THR A 46 -9.18 -5.14 -0.81
N ILE A 47 -10.04 -4.36 -1.47
CA ILE A 47 -9.75 -3.76 -2.77
C ILE A 47 -9.16 -2.38 -2.50
N SER A 48 -8.08 -1.99 -3.16
CA SER A 48 -7.59 -0.61 -3.10
C SER A 48 -7.26 -0.08 -4.49
N ALA A 49 -7.64 1.16 -4.78
CA ALA A 49 -7.44 1.81 -6.07
C ALA A 49 -6.60 3.09 -5.89
N GLY A 50 -5.75 3.43 -6.86
CA GLY A 50 -4.75 4.48 -6.70
C GLY A 50 -4.34 5.16 -7.98
N LEU A 51 -3.83 6.38 -7.78
CA LEU A 51 -3.10 7.16 -8.77
C LEU A 51 -1.81 7.65 -8.10
N SER A 52 -0.66 7.39 -8.69
CA SER A 52 0.63 7.68 -8.06
C SER A 52 1.72 7.99 -9.05
N GLY A 53 2.45 9.10 -8.88
CA GLY A 53 3.23 9.70 -9.94
C GLY A 53 4.42 10.57 -9.53
N SER A 54 5.21 11.01 -10.51
CA SER A 54 6.43 11.82 -10.37
C SER A 54 6.40 13.13 -11.17
N PHE A 55 7.38 13.99 -10.97
CA PHE A 55 7.61 15.21 -11.72
C PHE A 55 9.09 15.60 -11.73
N PHE A 56 9.60 15.95 -12.91
CA PHE A 56 10.89 16.56 -13.16
C PHE A 56 10.73 17.69 -14.19
N ILE A 57 11.48 18.77 -13.99
CA ILE A 57 11.66 19.84 -14.96
C ILE A 57 13.13 20.25 -15.03
N ARG A 58 13.65 20.43 -16.24
CA ARG A 58 14.92 21.12 -16.49
C ARG A 58 14.61 22.36 -17.33
N THR A 59 14.78 23.54 -16.74
CA THR A 59 14.91 24.77 -17.51
C THR A 59 16.34 24.89 -18.02
N VAL A 60 16.51 25.27 -19.28
CA VAL A 60 17.85 25.47 -19.89
C VAL A 60 17.90 26.83 -20.56
N ASP A 61 18.78 27.69 -20.05
CA ASP A 61 19.04 29.01 -20.63
C ASP A 61 19.51 28.89 -22.10
N TYR A 62 19.13 29.90 -22.88
CA TYR A 62 19.32 29.99 -24.34
C TYR A 62 20.55 29.26 -24.90
N ILE A 63 20.29 28.31 -25.82
CA ILE A 63 21.36 27.67 -26.60
C ILE A 63 22.11 28.75 -27.38
N ALA A 64 23.43 28.83 -27.18
CA ALA A 64 24.28 29.78 -27.87
C ALA A 64 24.22 29.56 -29.39
N GLY A 65 23.64 30.53 -30.11
CA GLY A 65 23.37 30.45 -31.55
C GLY A 65 21.99 29.88 -31.93
N GLY A 66 21.20 29.36 -30.98
CA GLY A 66 19.85 28.84 -31.22
C GLY A 66 18.73 29.86 -30.98
N GLY A 67 18.94 30.85 -30.10
CA GLY A 67 17.95 31.93 -29.85
C GLY A 67 16.68 31.50 -29.11
N VAL A 68 16.63 30.26 -28.60
CA VAL A 68 15.45 29.60 -28.04
C VAL A 68 15.83 28.90 -26.71
N PRO A 69 14.97 28.95 -25.67
CA PRO A 69 15.11 28.13 -24.46
C PRO A 69 14.64 26.70 -24.70
N ASP A 70 15.37 25.71 -24.20
CA ASP A 70 15.09 24.27 -24.43
C ASP A 70 14.63 23.62 -23.12
N ASP A 71 13.37 23.86 -22.73
CA ASP A 71 12.80 23.33 -21.50
C ASP A 71 12.37 21.85 -21.65
N ILE A 72 12.70 21.03 -20.65
CA ILE A 72 12.24 19.64 -20.53
C ILE A 72 11.23 19.53 -19.40
N ILE A 73 10.05 18.98 -19.69
CA ILE A 73 9.02 18.65 -18.70
C ILE A 73 8.71 17.14 -18.78
N GLN A 74 8.86 16.45 -17.65
CA GLN A 74 8.68 15.01 -17.53
C GLN A 74 7.91 14.68 -16.24
N ALA A 75 6.61 14.41 -16.33
CA ALA A 75 5.72 14.22 -15.18
C ALA A 75 5.11 12.81 -15.20
N ASN A 76 5.41 11.85 -14.30
CA ASN A 76 4.84 10.49 -14.38
C ASN A 76 3.64 10.13 -13.49
N ALA A 77 2.94 9.02 -13.78
CA ALA A 77 2.10 8.21 -12.88
C ALA A 77 1.62 6.86 -13.45
N ASP A 78 1.28 6.01 -12.49
CA ASP A 78 0.59 4.74 -12.65
C ASP A 78 -0.83 4.83 -12.04
N ILE A 79 -1.81 4.15 -12.65
CA ILE A 79 -3.09 3.78 -12.01
C ILE A 79 -2.95 2.36 -11.49
N ASN A 80 -3.19 2.16 -10.20
CA ASN A 80 -3.01 0.86 -9.53
C ASN A 80 -4.33 0.35 -8.93
N VAL A 81 -4.61 -0.94 -9.07
CA VAL A 81 -5.73 -1.64 -8.44
C VAL A 81 -5.25 -2.95 -7.82
N ASP A 82 -5.27 -3.02 -6.49
CA ASP A 82 -4.81 -4.17 -5.72
C ASP A 82 -6.02 -4.87 -5.07
N TYR A 83 -6.01 -6.20 -5.04
CA TYR A 83 -7.01 -7.02 -4.35
C TYR A 83 -6.35 -8.10 -3.49
N VAL A 84 -6.63 -8.08 -2.19
CA VAL A 84 -6.17 -9.12 -1.26
C VAL A 84 -7.14 -10.29 -1.24
N MET A 85 -6.68 -11.44 -1.74
CA MET A 85 -7.47 -12.67 -1.82
C MET A 85 -7.47 -13.45 -0.50
N THR A 86 -6.32 -13.53 0.18
CA THR A 86 -6.14 -14.19 1.50
C THR A 86 -5.11 -13.42 2.33
N GLN A 87 -4.91 -13.77 3.61
CA GLN A 87 -3.90 -13.16 4.49
C GLN A 87 -2.49 -13.10 3.87
N ASN A 88 -2.19 -14.05 2.97
CA ASN A 88 -0.88 -14.24 2.38
C ASN A 88 -0.86 -14.13 0.85
N LEU A 89 -1.99 -13.83 0.18
CA LEU A 89 -2.11 -13.78 -1.28
C LEU A 89 -2.86 -12.53 -1.75
N ALA A 90 -2.26 -11.78 -2.66
CA ALA A 90 -2.90 -10.65 -3.34
C ALA A 90 -2.58 -10.63 -4.85
N VAL A 91 -3.42 -9.94 -5.61
CA VAL A 91 -3.20 -9.65 -7.04
C VAL A 91 -3.19 -8.13 -7.22
N ALA A 92 -2.23 -7.63 -8.00
CA ALA A 92 -2.12 -6.22 -8.35
C ALA A 92 -2.19 -6.03 -9.88
N LEU A 93 -2.93 -5.01 -10.31
CA LEU A 93 -3.03 -4.55 -11.69
C LEU A 93 -2.56 -3.09 -11.76
N THR A 94 -1.46 -2.86 -12.46
CA THR A 94 -0.94 -1.52 -12.78
C THR A 94 -1.25 -1.19 -14.25
N VAL A 95 -1.72 0.04 -14.48
CA VAL A 95 -1.83 0.68 -15.81
C VAL A 95 -0.85 1.86 -15.85
N ASN A 96 0.06 1.86 -16.82
CA ASN A 96 1.11 2.87 -16.99
C ASN A 96 0.74 3.83 -18.14
N THR A 97 1.02 5.15 -18.02
CA THR A 97 0.39 6.16 -18.92
C THR A 97 1.32 7.29 -19.41
N LEU A 98 2.51 7.00 -19.94
CA LEU A 98 3.65 7.92 -20.26
C LEU A 98 3.36 9.20 -21.11
N ARG A 99 3.98 10.36 -20.77
CA ARG A 99 4.27 11.48 -21.71
C ARG A 99 5.59 12.17 -21.40
N ILE A 100 6.25 12.66 -22.45
CA ILE A 100 7.39 13.57 -22.35
C ILE A 100 7.09 14.81 -23.20
N GLU A 101 7.39 15.99 -22.66
CA GLU A 101 7.28 17.26 -23.38
C GLU A 101 8.63 17.97 -23.38
N ASN A 102 9.21 18.11 -24.57
CA ASN A 102 10.38 18.94 -24.83
C ASN A 102 9.91 20.20 -25.58
N ARG A 103 10.40 21.37 -25.17
CA ARG A 103 9.97 22.67 -25.69
C ARG A 103 11.04 23.34 -26.56
N LEU A 104 11.44 22.65 -27.62
CA LEU A 104 12.07 23.25 -28.80
C LEU A 104 10.98 23.53 -29.87
N ASP A 105 10.29 24.66 -29.73
CA ASP A 105 9.41 25.28 -30.74
C ASP A 105 8.29 24.43 -31.39
N ARG A 106 7.83 23.36 -30.70
CA ARG A 106 6.82 22.37 -31.16
C ARG A 106 7.35 21.24 -32.06
N LEU A 107 8.38 20.53 -31.61
CA LEU A 107 8.56 19.12 -31.96
C LEU A 107 7.51 18.23 -31.23
N PRO A 108 7.21 17.00 -31.72
CA PRO A 108 6.00 16.28 -31.31
C PRO A 108 6.02 15.81 -29.85
N THR A 109 5.01 16.24 -29.09
CA THR A 109 4.76 15.79 -27.71
C THR A 109 4.32 14.33 -27.69
N THR A 110 5.23 13.38 -27.39
CA THR A 110 4.87 11.96 -27.32
C THR A 110 4.03 11.69 -26.08
N THR A 111 2.71 11.65 -26.28
CA THR A 111 1.69 11.43 -25.25
C THR A 111 1.09 10.04 -25.40
N LEU A 112 1.64 9.09 -24.65
CA LEU A 112 1.26 7.68 -24.64
C LEU A 112 0.30 7.43 -23.46
N LEU A 113 -0.96 7.84 -23.64
CA LEU A 113 -2.05 7.70 -22.66
C LEU A 113 -2.22 6.28 -22.06
N PHE A 114 -1.66 5.27 -22.72
CA PHE A 114 -1.62 3.89 -22.27
C PHE A 114 -0.29 3.28 -22.77
N SER A 115 0.75 3.28 -21.93
CA SER A 115 2.10 2.83 -22.30
C SER A 115 2.35 1.35 -21.99
N GLY A 116 1.60 0.78 -21.04
CA GLY A 116 1.64 -0.64 -20.71
C GLY A 116 0.69 -1.02 -19.58
N VAL A 117 0.54 -2.32 -19.37
CA VAL A 117 -0.08 -2.94 -18.19
C VAL A 117 0.95 -3.83 -17.50
N ARG A 118 0.90 -3.89 -16.17
CA ARG A 118 1.58 -4.91 -15.38
C ARG A 118 0.58 -5.65 -14.51
N LEU A 119 0.66 -6.97 -14.54
CA LEU A 119 -0.03 -7.86 -13.61
C LEU A 119 0.99 -8.41 -12.61
N ALA A 120 0.63 -8.53 -11.35
CA ALA A 120 1.48 -9.19 -10.35
C ALA A 120 0.69 -10.09 -9.40
N LEU A 121 1.26 -11.26 -9.11
CA LEU A 121 0.79 -12.19 -8.10
C LEU A 121 1.72 -12.09 -6.89
N LYS A 122 1.17 -11.73 -5.74
CA LYS A 122 1.89 -11.34 -4.53
C LYS A 122 1.67 -12.35 -3.43
N VAL A 123 2.77 -12.82 -2.83
CA VAL A 123 2.75 -13.64 -1.61
C VAL A 123 3.40 -12.83 -0.47
N GLY A 124 2.78 -12.79 0.70
CA GLY A 124 3.26 -11.96 1.80
C GLY A 124 2.73 -12.37 3.16
N SER A 125 2.93 -11.50 4.15
CA SER A 125 2.54 -11.68 5.56
C SER A 125 3.11 -12.97 6.20
N LEU A 126 4.24 -13.49 5.68
CA LEU A 126 4.88 -14.70 6.20
C LEU A 126 5.72 -14.33 7.42
N ALA A 127 5.08 -14.34 8.59
CA ALA A 127 5.66 -13.95 9.87
C ALA A 127 6.64 -15.00 10.42
N VAL A 128 7.84 -14.57 10.78
CA VAL A 128 8.88 -15.35 11.47
C VAL A 128 9.50 -14.53 12.62
N ALA A 129 10.37 -15.16 13.43
CA ALA A 129 11.06 -14.52 14.56
C ALA A 129 10.10 -13.78 15.53
N ASN A 130 9.09 -14.48 16.03
CA ASN A 130 8.04 -13.93 16.91
C ASN A 130 7.35 -12.68 16.33
N ASN A 131 6.93 -12.77 15.06
CA ASN A 131 6.22 -11.72 14.30
C ASN A 131 7.00 -10.41 14.08
N ARG A 132 8.32 -10.38 14.34
CA ARG A 132 9.20 -9.22 14.04
C ARG A 132 9.61 -9.15 12.58
N ILE A 133 9.83 -10.30 11.95
CA ILE A 133 10.27 -10.39 10.55
C ILE A 133 9.10 -10.91 9.73
N HIS A 134 8.75 -10.20 8.67
CA HIS A 134 7.78 -10.66 7.67
C HIS A 134 8.50 -10.83 6.35
N LEU A 135 8.20 -11.93 5.66
CA LEU A 135 8.74 -12.27 4.36
C LEU A 135 7.62 -12.31 3.31
N GLY A 136 8.02 -12.11 2.06
CA GLY A 136 7.13 -12.16 0.91
C GLY A 136 7.88 -12.02 -0.41
N GLY A 137 7.12 -11.87 -1.48
CA GLY A 137 7.62 -11.66 -2.82
C GLY A 137 6.49 -11.51 -3.83
N TRP A 138 6.81 -11.18 -5.07
CA TRP A 138 5.84 -11.16 -6.14
C TRP A 138 6.44 -11.51 -7.49
N PHE A 139 5.69 -12.30 -8.25
CA PHE A 139 5.90 -12.48 -9.68
C PHE A 139 5.15 -11.37 -10.42
N GLU A 140 5.80 -10.72 -11.37
CA GLU A 140 5.20 -9.69 -12.23
C GLU A 140 5.36 -10.06 -13.72
N VAL A 141 4.33 -9.74 -14.51
CA VAL A 141 4.35 -9.78 -15.98
C VAL A 141 3.97 -8.39 -16.48
N PHE A 142 4.79 -7.83 -17.37
CA PHE A 142 4.60 -6.54 -18.00
C PHE A 142 4.30 -6.74 -19.50
N ALA A 143 3.26 -6.07 -19.97
CA ALA A 143 2.82 -6.03 -21.36
C ALA A 143 2.76 -4.56 -21.82
N PRO A 144 3.75 -4.06 -22.58
CA PRO A 144 3.72 -2.71 -23.11
C PRO A 144 2.74 -2.56 -24.27
N PHE A 145 2.21 -1.35 -24.39
CA PHE A 145 1.39 -0.90 -25.54
C PHE A 145 1.99 0.34 -26.22
N SER A 146 3.10 0.87 -25.68
CA SER A 146 3.91 1.92 -26.29
C SER A 146 4.42 1.53 -27.68
N ARG A 147 4.60 2.55 -28.53
CA ARG A 147 5.36 2.45 -29.79
C ARG A 147 6.67 3.24 -29.77
N GLU A 148 6.93 4.04 -28.75
CA GLU A 148 8.24 4.69 -28.54
C GLU A 148 9.08 3.79 -27.62
N PRO A 149 10.10 3.08 -28.13
CA PRO A 149 11.02 2.33 -27.30
C PRO A 149 11.97 3.29 -26.58
N ASN A 150 12.39 2.90 -25.38
CA ASN A 150 13.46 3.54 -24.62
C ASN A 150 13.38 5.09 -24.51
N PRO A 151 12.30 5.64 -23.93
CA PRO A 151 12.12 7.07 -23.72
C PRO A 151 13.19 7.70 -22.79
N PRO A 152 13.60 8.96 -23.02
CA PRO A 152 14.67 9.60 -22.25
C PRO A 152 14.29 9.93 -20.80
N LEU A 153 15.31 10.08 -19.96
CA LEU A 153 15.23 10.29 -18.49
C LEU A 153 14.42 9.21 -17.73
N MET A 154 14.20 8.04 -18.32
CA MET A 154 13.49 6.90 -17.73
C MET A 154 14.41 5.68 -17.63
N PRO A 155 14.19 4.78 -16.66
CA PRO A 155 14.72 3.41 -16.73
C PRO A 155 14.44 2.80 -18.10
N PHE A 156 15.38 2.00 -18.61
CA PHE A 156 15.28 1.35 -19.90
C PHE A 156 14.00 0.52 -20.01
N ILE A 157 13.19 0.80 -21.04
CA ILE A 157 11.92 0.11 -21.32
C ILE A 157 11.87 -0.29 -22.80
N MET A 158 11.69 -1.59 -23.03
CA MET A 158 11.44 -2.18 -24.34
C MET A 158 9.94 -2.20 -24.63
N ASN A 159 9.55 -2.17 -25.90
CA ASN A 159 8.15 -2.38 -26.34
C ASN A 159 7.79 -3.88 -26.38
N GLU A 160 8.34 -4.66 -25.46
CA GLU A 160 8.26 -6.13 -25.43
C GLU A 160 7.93 -6.64 -24.03
N PHE A 161 7.50 -7.91 -23.93
CA PHE A 161 7.05 -8.49 -22.67
C PHE A 161 8.19 -8.60 -21.65
N GLY A 162 7.92 -8.20 -20.42
CA GLY A 162 8.85 -8.35 -19.30
C GLY A 162 8.30 -9.30 -18.25
N ALA A 163 9.17 -10.11 -17.65
CA ALA A 163 8.85 -10.95 -16.50
C ALA A 163 9.78 -10.61 -15.33
N GLY A 164 9.29 -10.67 -14.10
CA GLY A 164 10.13 -10.40 -12.92
C GLY A 164 9.72 -11.21 -11.70
N VAL A 165 10.72 -11.56 -10.88
CA VAL A 165 10.55 -12.20 -9.58
C VAL A 165 11.19 -11.29 -8.54
N ASN A 166 10.41 -10.92 -7.53
CA ASN A 166 10.82 -10.01 -6.47
C ASN A 166 10.63 -10.69 -5.12
N PHE A 167 11.52 -10.38 -4.19
CA PHE A 167 11.51 -10.79 -2.79
C PHE A 167 11.45 -9.54 -1.91
N VAL A 168 10.73 -9.65 -0.79
CA VAL A 168 10.63 -8.57 0.20
C VAL A 168 10.81 -9.14 1.60
N GLY A 169 11.68 -8.49 2.38
CA GLY A 169 11.83 -8.68 3.82
C GLY A 169 11.48 -7.40 4.57
N SER A 170 10.78 -7.54 5.69
CA SER A 170 10.44 -6.40 6.57
C SER A 170 10.71 -6.76 8.03
N TYR A 171 11.53 -5.97 8.71
CA TYR A 171 11.74 -6.04 10.14
C TYR A 171 10.97 -4.90 10.84
N PHE A 172 10.17 -5.25 11.85
CA PHE A 172 9.34 -4.32 12.60
C PHE A 172 9.78 -4.21 14.06
N PHE A 173 9.75 -3.00 14.62
CA PHE A 173 10.20 -2.75 16.00
C PHE A 173 9.14 -3.11 17.06
N ASP A 174 7.84 -3.07 16.71
CA ASP A 174 6.72 -3.59 17.51
C ASP A 174 6.22 -4.88 16.83
N ASN A 175 6.29 -6.00 17.54
CA ASN A 175 5.96 -7.33 17.00
C ASN A 175 4.50 -7.74 17.23
N ILE A 176 3.72 -6.89 17.91
CA ILE A 176 2.28 -7.11 18.13
C ILE A 176 1.50 -6.32 17.08
N PHE A 177 1.97 -5.11 16.74
CA PHE A 177 1.34 -4.22 15.75
C PHE A 177 2.28 -3.80 14.61
N PRO A 178 2.85 -4.75 13.83
CA PRO A 178 3.83 -4.42 12.80
C PRO A 178 3.31 -3.41 11.77
N GLU A 179 2.02 -3.51 11.39
CA GLU A 179 1.32 -2.54 10.51
C GLU A 179 1.41 -1.09 11.00
N THR A 180 1.34 -0.86 12.32
CA THR A 180 1.33 0.49 12.94
C THR A 180 2.65 0.83 13.65
N SER A 181 3.72 0.17 13.23
CA SER A 181 5.06 0.31 13.81
C SER A 181 6.05 0.90 12.80
N SER A 182 7.17 1.42 13.31
CA SER A 182 8.33 1.73 12.48
C SER A 182 8.94 0.43 11.96
N GLY A 183 9.47 0.45 10.74
CA GLY A 183 10.04 -0.74 10.10
C GLY A 183 11.23 -0.46 9.20
N LEU A 184 12.09 -1.47 9.04
CA LEU A 184 13.14 -1.55 8.03
C LEU A 184 12.71 -2.54 6.96
N HIS A 185 12.82 -2.15 5.69
CA HIS A 185 12.28 -2.88 4.55
C HIS A 185 13.36 -3.06 3.48
N LEU A 186 13.42 -4.25 2.89
CA LEU A 186 14.36 -4.62 1.82
C LEU A 186 13.60 -5.32 0.70
N ASN A 187 13.61 -4.74 -0.50
CA ASN A 187 13.21 -5.37 -1.75
C ASN A 187 14.45 -5.78 -2.54
N LEU A 188 14.44 -6.99 -3.10
CA LEU A 188 15.39 -7.44 -4.13
C LEU A 188 14.59 -8.11 -5.25
N GLY A 189 14.82 -7.74 -6.51
CA GLY A 189 14.05 -8.30 -7.62
C GLY A 189 14.84 -8.43 -8.90
N LEU A 190 14.74 -9.60 -9.51
CA LEU A 190 15.23 -9.82 -10.88
C LEU A 190 14.12 -9.45 -11.86
N ARG A 191 14.47 -8.78 -12.95
CA ARG A 191 13.61 -8.62 -14.12
C ARG A 191 14.36 -9.10 -15.35
N ASN A 192 13.65 -9.82 -16.21
CA ASN A 192 14.08 -10.13 -17.56
C ASN A 192 13.16 -9.38 -18.53
N TYR A 193 13.75 -8.62 -19.44
CA TYR A 193 13.08 -8.05 -20.60
C TYR A 193 13.30 -9.04 -21.76
N VAL A 194 12.22 -9.67 -22.24
CA VAL A 194 12.26 -10.70 -23.28
C VAL A 194 12.40 -10.00 -24.64
N SER A 195 13.56 -10.09 -25.27
CA SER A 195 13.83 -9.45 -26.56
C SER A 195 13.49 -10.40 -27.71
N ALA A 196 12.36 -10.16 -28.38
CA ALA A 196 12.04 -10.78 -29.66
C ALA A 196 12.80 -10.11 -30.84
N GLN A 197 14.05 -9.72 -30.59
CA GLN A 197 14.98 -9.07 -31.53
C GLN A 197 14.53 -7.69 -32.01
N THR A 198 13.80 -6.93 -31.18
CA THR A 198 13.13 -5.70 -31.63
C THR A 198 14.03 -4.46 -31.57
N ILE A 199 13.49 -3.39 -32.13
CA ILE A 199 14.08 -2.09 -32.45
C ILE A 199 14.19 -1.20 -31.22
N ILE A 200 15.38 -0.62 -30.96
CA ILE A 200 15.62 0.25 -29.79
C ILE A 200 16.16 1.65 -30.16
N THR A 201 16.80 1.82 -31.32
CA THR A 201 17.48 3.07 -31.69
C THR A 201 16.53 4.18 -32.18
N ARG A 202 16.37 5.24 -31.38
CA ARG A 202 15.51 6.40 -31.68
C ARG A 202 16.07 7.22 -32.85
N GLY A 203 15.29 7.38 -33.92
CA GLY A 203 15.65 8.23 -35.08
C GLY A 203 16.54 7.58 -36.14
N VAL A 204 16.73 6.26 -36.11
CA VAL A 204 17.58 5.52 -37.07
C VAL A 204 16.72 4.79 -38.09
N ASN A 205 17.15 4.77 -39.35
CA ASN A 205 16.51 4.00 -40.41
C ASN A 205 17.56 3.35 -41.33
N PRO A 206 17.63 2.01 -41.45
CA PRO A 206 16.82 1.02 -40.74
C PRO A 206 17.18 0.99 -39.23
N PRO A 207 16.20 0.84 -38.32
CA PRO A 207 16.50 0.82 -36.89
C PRO A 207 17.25 -0.44 -36.45
N ILE A 208 18.14 -0.31 -35.47
CA ILE A 208 19.03 -1.40 -35.04
C ILE A 208 18.32 -2.32 -34.02
N ARG A 209 18.54 -3.63 -34.18
CA ARG A 209 18.03 -4.70 -33.31
C ARG A 209 18.99 -5.01 -32.17
N VAL A 210 18.45 -5.26 -30.98
CA VAL A 210 19.22 -5.74 -29.83
C VAL A 210 19.02 -7.24 -29.69
N GLY A 211 20.03 -8.03 -30.06
CA GLY A 211 19.92 -9.48 -30.25
C GLY A 211 19.87 -10.33 -28.97
N ASN A 212 19.94 -9.72 -27.78
CA ASN A 212 20.05 -10.41 -26.50
C ASN A 212 18.90 -9.99 -25.57
N ASP A 213 18.41 -10.93 -24.77
CA ASP A 213 17.60 -10.65 -23.59
C ASP A 213 18.40 -9.82 -22.57
N ILE A 214 17.71 -8.93 -21.83
CA ILE A 214 18.33 -8.07 -20.82
C ILE A 214 17.83 -8.47 -19.43
N ILE A 215 18.75 -8.58 -18.48
CA ILE A 215 18.44 -8.96 -17.09
C ILE A 215 18.93 -7.86 -16.15
N THR A 216 18.05 -7.39 -15.26
CA THR A 216 18.35 -6.37 -14.27
C THR A 216 18.07 -6.83 -12.83
N LEU A 217 18.92 -6.37 -11.91
CA LEU A 217 18.70 -6.45 -10.46
C LEU A 217 18.14 -5.11 -9.97
N ARG A 218 16.85 -5.11 -9.66
CA ARG A 218 16.17 -4.03 -8.94
C ARG A 218 16.37 -4.24 -7.44
N TYR A 219 16.60 -3.15 -6.71
CA TYR A 219 16.73 -3.17 -5.26
C TYR A 219 16.10 -1.92 -4.65
N ALA A 220 15.56 -2.06 -3.44
CA ALA A 220 15.16 -0.93 -2.62
C ALA A 220 15.39 -1.27 -1.14
N PHE A 221 15.97 -0.34 -0.39
CA PHE A 221 16.10 -0.41 1.06
C PHE A 221 15.49 0.84 1.67
N GLY A 222 14.62 0.69 2.66
CA GLY A 222 13.85 1.80 3.20
C GLY A 222 13.52 1.65 4.67
N TYR A 223 13.28 2.79 5.30
CA TYR A 223 12.79 2.93 6.66
C TYR A 223 11.51 3.74 6.67
N ASP A 224 10.50 3.31 7.41
CA ASP A 224 9.34 4.15 7.70
C ASP A 224 9.00 4.20 9.19
N THR A 225 8.31 5.27 9.59
CA THR A 225 7.95 5.49 10.99
C THR A 225 6.63 6.28 11.14
N PRO A 226 5.65 5.76 11.90
CA PRO A 226 4.39 6.44 12.14
C PRO A 226 4.53 7.56 13.18
N LEU A 227 4.10 8.77 12.81
CA LEU A 227 4.08 9.97 13.64
C LEU A 227 2.63 10.33 13.99
N LEU A 228 2.32 10.41 15.28
CA LEU A 228 0.97 10.74 15.77
C LEU A 228 0.74 12.26 15.81
N ILE A 229 0.44 12.85 14.65
CA ILE A 229 0.13 14.28 14.50
C ILE A 229 -1.38 14.48 14.67
N ARG A 230 -1.78 15.26 15.69
CA ARG A 230 -3.19 15.65 15.99
C ARG A 230 -4.22 14.49 16.05
N GLY A 231 -3.78 13.25 16.22
CA GLY A 231 -4.64 12.05 16.29
C GLY A 231 -4.86 11.34 14.95
N GLN A 232 -4.31 11.87 13.86
CA GLN A 232 -4.34 11.28 12.52
C GLN A 232 -3.07 10.45 12.26
N THR A 233 -3.16 9.54 11.29
CA THR A 233 -2.04 8.68 10.89
C THR A 233 -1.16 9.40 9.87
N PHE A 234 0.03 9.82 10.29
CA PHE A 234 1.11 10.29 9.41
C PHE A 234 2.24 9.27 9.48
N ILE A 235 2.91 9.00 8.36
CA ILE A 235 4.05 8.08 8.29
C ILE A 235 5.17 8.80 7.54
N ALA A 236 6.29 9.08 8.20
CA ALA A 236 7.49 9.57 7.53
C ALA A 236 8.30 8.38 7.00
N PHE A 237 8.91 8.51 5.81
CA PHE A 237 9.72 7.46 5.22
C PHE A 237 10.97 7.99 4.50
N ALA A 238 11.98 7.14 4.38
CA ALA A 238 13.16 7.36 3.53
C ALA A 238 13.58 6.06 2.86
N GLU A 239 14.11 6.13 1.64
CA GLU A 239 14.55 4.98 0.87
C GLU A 239 15.78 5.24 0.00
N VAL A 240 16.46 4.16 -0.35
CA VAL A 240 17.48 4.08 -1.40
C VAL A 240 17.04 2.98 -2.37
N PHE A 241 16.88 3.29 -3.64
CA PHE A 241 16.45 2.31 -4.65
C PHE A 241 17.18 2.49 -5.99
N GLY A 242 17.26 1.43 -6.77
CA GLY A 242 17.98 1.43 -8.04
C GLY A 242 17.74 0.18 -8.89
N GLU A 243 18.34 0.19 -10.07
CA GLU A 243 18.35 -0.93 -11.02
C GLU A 243 19.77 -1.07 -11.58
N LEU A 244 20.33 -2.28 -11.48
CA LEU A 244 21.64 -2.65 -12.01
C LEU A 244 21.47 -3.60 -13.21
N TYR A 245 22.23 -3.42 -14.29
CA TYR A 245 22.26 -4.37 -15.41
C TYR A 245 23.22 -5.53 -15.12
N ILE A 246 22.73 -6.77 -15.22
CA ILE A 246 23.50 -8.00 -14.93
C ILE A 246 24.06 -8.62 -16.21
N THR A 247 23.27 -8.62 -17.28
CA THR A 247 23.73 -8.93 -18.64
C THR A 247 24.77 -7.90 -19.11
N PRO A 248 25.64 -8.23 -20.08
CA PRO A 248 26.60 -7.28 -20.65
C PRO A 248 25.93 -5.94 -20.97
N SER A 249 26.60 -4.84 -20.62
CA SER A 249 26.05 -3.48 -20.70
C SER A 249 25.31 -3.28 -22.02
N LEU A 250 24.07 -2.77 -21.94
CA LEU A 250 23.24 -2.40 -23.08
C LEU A 250 24.09 -1.70 -24.16
N GLN A 251 23.86 -2.04 -25.43
CA GLN A 251 24.70 -1.61 -26.56
C GLN A 251 24.90 -0.09 -26.56
N GLU A 252 26.07 0.37 -27.02
CA GLU A 252 26.54 1.74 -26.74
C GLU A 252 25.60 2.86 -27.17
N TYR A 253 24.77 2.67 -28.20
CA TYR A 253 23.78 3.62 -28.70
C TYR A 253 22.42 3.58 -27.96
N ILE A 254 22.30 2.82 -26.86
CA ILE A 254 21.07 2.70 -26.07
C ILE A 254 21.11 3.69 -24.90
N TYR A 255 20.19 4.66 -24.90
CA TYR A 255 19.97 5.58 -23.78
C TYR A 255 19.61 4.82 -22.49
N GLY A 256 20.03 5.29 -21.30
CA GLY A 256 19.66 4.63 -20.04
C GLY A 256 20.28 3.24 -19.86
N ARG A 257 21.45 3.00 -20.50
CA ARG A 257 22.25 1.77 -20.44
C ARG A 257 23.01 1.56 -19.12
N GLU A 258 23.06 2.60 -18.30
CA GLU A 258 23.88 2.73 -17.10
C GLU A 258 23.07 2.41 -15.84
N SER A 259 23.70 1.74 -14.87
CA SER A 259 23.02 1.40 -13.61
C SER A 259 22.75 2.67 -12.78
N PHE A 260 21.58 2.77 -12.15
CA PHE A 260 21.18 3.98 -11.42
C PHE A 260 20.84 3.74 -9.95
N THR A 261 20.91 4.80 -9.16
CA THR A 261 20.45 4.81 -7.76
C THR A 261 19.87 6.16 -7.41
N TYR A 262 18.69 6.17 -6.79
CA TYR A 262 18.10 7.33 -6.14
C TYR A 262 18.11 7.14 -4.62
N ILE A 263 18.23 8.25 -3.90
CA ILE A 263 17.80 8.38 -2.52
C ILE A 263 16.50 9.18 -2.47
N GLY A 264 15.59 8.85 -1.55
CA GLY A 264 14.29 9.50 -1.44
C GLY A 264 13.85 9.70 0.00
N ALA A 265 13.09 10.76 0.26
CA ALA A 265 12.50 11.05 1.56
C ALA A 265 11.10 11.66 1.38
N GLY A 266 10.14 11.18 2.17
CA GLY A 266 8.73 11.48 1.96
C GLY A 266 7.83 11.20 3.16
N ALA A 267 6.53 11.33 2.91
CA ALA A 267 5.49 11.06 3.89
C ALA A 267 4.22 10.46 3.27
N LYS A 268 3.51 9.65 4.04
CA LYS A 268 2.12 9.25 3.82
C LYS A 268 1.23 9.86 4.89
N TYR A 269 0.02 10.26 4.54
CA TYR A 269 -0.94 10.88 5.43
C TYR A 269 -2.35 10.36 5.16
N GLN A 270 -3.00 9.85 6.21
CA GLN A 270 -4.38 9.37 6.16
C GLN A 270 -5.33 10.57 6.34
N LEU A 271 -5.77 11.13 5.22
CA LEU A 271 -6.68 12.28 5.18
C LEU A 271 -8.10 11.89 5.63
N LEU A 272 -8.54 10.68 5.30
CA LEU A 272 -9.78 10.04 5.76
C LEU A 272 -9.51 8.56 6.05
N ASP A 273 -10.38 7.89 6.80
CA ASP A 273 -10.30 6.45 7.11
C ASP A 273 -10.02 5.54 5.89
N TRP A 274 -10.48 5.94 4.70
CA TRP A 274 -10.31 5.26 3.42
C TRP A 274 -9.37 5.99 2.44
N LEU A 275 -8.90 7.21 2.75
CA LEU A 275 -8.13 8.06 1.84
C LEU A 275 -6.74 8.35 2.38
N TRP A 276 -5.73 7.87 1.67
CA TRP A 276 -4.33 8.22 1.90
C TRP A 276 -3.79 9.11 0.79
N VAL A 277 -2.91 10.03 1.16
CA VAL A 277 -2.10 10.84 0.25
C VAL A 277 -0.63 10.59 0.57
N GLU A 278 0.19 10.44 -0.47
CA GLU A 278 1.64 10.18 -0.37
C GLU A 278 2.42 11.29 -1.12
N ALA A 279 3.60 11.65 -0.62
CA ALA A 279 4.53 12.56 -1.30
C ALA A 279 5.99 12.21 -0.95
N THR A 280 6.93 12.46 -1.87
CA THR A 280 8.38 12.24 -1.68
C THR A 280 9.19 13.20 -2.57
N GLY A 281 10.39 13.54 -2.12
CA GLY A 281 11.46 14.07 -2.97
C GLY A 281 12.52 13.00 -3.19
N GLN A 282 12.99 12.83 -4.42
CA GLN A 282 14.00 11.85 -4.80
C GLN A 282 15.15 12.52 -5.56
N PHE A 283 16.39 12.10 -5.28
CA PHE A 283 17.63 12.64 -5.83
C PHE A 283 18.52 11.51 -6.37
N LEU A 284 19.09 11.72 -7.54
CA LEU A 284 19.95 10.75 -8.23
C LEU A 284 21.37 10.79 -7.65
N VAL A 285 21.91 9.62 -7.29
CA VAL A 285 23.24 9.46 -6.68
C VAL A 285 24.19 8.64 -7.58
N LEU A 286 23.65 7.71 -8.37
CA LEU A 286 24.40 6.92 -9.36
C LEU A 286 23.67 6.96 -10.72
N GLY A 287 24.42 6.90 -11.83
CA GLY A 287 23.86 6.98 -13.18
C GLY A 287 23.58 8.41 -13.66
N ASN A 288 24.20 9.43 -13.05
CA ASN A 288 23.97 10.83 -13.42
C ASN A 288 24.64 11.23 -14.75
N ARG A 289 25.75 10.59 -15.10
CA ARG A 289 26.41 10.70 -16.40
C ARG A 289 25.73 9.81 -17.43
N ASP A 290 25.85 10.25 -18.68
CA ASP A 290 25.40 9.52 -19.86
C ASP A 290 26.62 9.06 -20.66
N GLU A 291 26.69 7.75 -20.89
CA GLU A 291 27.72 7.00 -21.59
C GLU A 291 27.17 6.42 -22.91
N THR A 292 26.04 6.96 -23.40
CA THR A 292 25.44 6.63 -24.70
C THR A 292 26.26 7.25 -25.84
N ASN A 293 26.65 6.43 -26.81
CA ASN A 293 27.38 6.84 -28.00
C ASN A 293 26.42 7.34 -29.09
N TYR A 294 26.17 8.66 -29.10
CA TYR A 294 25.44 9.34 -30.16
C TYR A 294 26.32 9.57 -31.40
N LEU A 295 26.63 8.49 -32.12
CA LEU A 295 27.13 8.61 -33.49
C LEU A 295 26.15 9.48 -34.29
N THR A 296 26.67 10.43 -35.08
CA THR A 296 25.90 11.59 -35.60
C THR A 296 24.70 11.27 -36.49
N ASN A 297 24.55 10.02 -36.94
CA ASN A 297 23.41 9.53 -37.72
C ASN A 297 22.54 8.50 -36.96
N LEU A 298 22.83 8.19 -35.69
CA LEU A 298 22.17 7.13 -34.92
C LEU A 298 21.19 7.63 -33.83
N GLY A 299 20.89 8.92 -33.78
CA GLY A 299 19.76 9.45 -33.02
C GLY A 299 19.93 10.89 -32.54
N THR A 300 18.88 11.70 -32.69
CA THR A 300 18.87 13.09 -32.21
C THR A 300 18.57 13.16 -30.71
N ARG A 301 19.63 13.41 -29.93
CA ARG A 301 19.50 13.89 -28.55
C ARG A 301 19.02 15.35 -28.55
N PRO A 302 17.96 15.72 -27.81
CA PRO A 302 17.69 17.10 -27.43
C PRO A 302 18.91 17.76 -26.78
N VAL A 303 19.19 19.02 -27.10
CA VAL A 303 20.39 19.72 -26.60
C VAL A 303 20.28 19.95 -25.09
N SER A 304 19.08 20.23 -24.59
CA SER A 304 18.74 20.28 -23.16
C SER A 304 18.98 18.98 -22.39
N LEU A 305 19.10 17.83 -23.06
CA LEU A 305 19.46 16.57 -22.39
C LEU A 305 20.97 16.38 -22.24
N VAL A 306 21.82 17.24 -22.80
CA VAL A 306 23.30 17.05 -22.77
C VAL A 306 23.80 16.87 -21.33
N GLY A 307 24.59 15.81 -21.15
CA GLY A 307 25.15 15.36 -19.89
C GLY A 307 24.21 14.54 -18.99
N LEU A 308 22.90 14.48 -19.29
CA LEU A 308 21.90 13.80 -18.46
C LEU A 308 21.39 12.48 -19.03
N ASN A 309 21.36 11.48 -18.15
CA ASN A 309 20.85 10.14 -18.39
C ASN A 309 19.55 9.84 -17.63
N TYR A 310 19.50 10.19 -16.35
CA TYR A 310 18.28 10.16 -15.54
C TYR A 310 18.02 11.53 -14.92
N ALA A 311 16.77 11.78 -14.51
CA ALA A 311 16.37 13.01 -13.84
C ALA A 311 17.19 13.21 -12.54
N PRO A 312 18.05 14.25 -12.42
CA PRO A 312 18.93 14.43 -11.25
C PRO A 312 18.17 14.58 -9.92
N TRP A 313 16.93 15.06 -10.02
CA TRP A 313 15.94 15.08 -8.94
C TRP A 313 14.57 14.77 -9.55
N ARG A 314 13.64 14.29 -8.73
CA ARG A 314 12.22 14.21 -9.08
C ARG A 314 11.36 14.28 -7.81
N ILE A 315 10.26 15.01 -7.87
CA ILE A 315 9.22 14.96 -6.83
C ILE A 315 8.26 13.83 -7.22
N ALA A 316 7.66 13.14 -6.25
CA ALA A 316 6.56 12.22 -6.52
C ALA A 316 5.45 12.33 -5.49
N ALA A 317 4.21 12.10 -5.91
CA ALA A 317 2.99 12.26 -5.14
C ALA A 317 1.91 11.27 -5.59
N GLY A 318 1.01 10.89 -4.70
CA GLY A 318 -0.04 9.92 -5.01
C GLY A 318 -1.23 9.97 -4.06
N ALA A 319 -2.34 9.40 -4.51
CA ALA A 319 -3.58 9.26 -3.76
C ALA A 319 -4.07 7.80 -3.79
N ARG A 320 -4.69 7.38 -2.70
CA ARG A 320 -5.06 5.99 -2.44
C ARG A 320 -6.41 5.89 -1.77
N VAL A 321 -7.32 5.12 -2.38
CA VAL A 321 -8.59 4.73 -1.79
C VAL A 321 -8.54 3.27 -1.39
N GLU A 322 -8.82 2.98 -0.12
CA GLU A 322 -8.97 1.63 0.43
C GLU A 322 -10.45 1.25 0.54
N PHE A 323 -10.95 0.49 -0.44
CA PHE A 323 -12.27 -0.16 -0.40
C PHE A 323 -12.19 -1.49 0.35
N GLY A 324 -11.72 -1.44 1.61
CA GLY A 324 -11.83 -2.57 2.52
C GLY A 324 -13.29 -2.89 2.82
N ARG A 325 -13.61 -4.18 3.02
CA ARG A 325 -14.81 -4.57 3.78
C ARG A 325 -14.64 -4.20 5.26
N ARG A 326 -14.57 -2.90 5.55
CA ARG A 326 -15.04 -2.36 6.81
C ARG A 326 -16.56 -2.47 6.84
N ILE A 327 -17.06 -3.70 6.96
CA ILE A 327 -18.19 -3.95 7.83
C ILE A 327 -17.64 -3.68 9.23
N ARG A 328 -17.51 -2.39 9.56
CA ARG A 328 -17.25 -1.94 10.91
C ARG A 328 -18.48 -2.37 11.67
N ILE A 329 -18.35 -3.48 12.38
CA ILE A 329 -19.42 -3.99 13.23
C ILE A 329 -19.77 -2.82 14.16
N PRO A 330 -21.04 -2.35 14.18
CA PRO A 330 -21.37 -1.07 14.78
C PRO A 330 -21.37 -1.18 16.31
N TYR A 331 -20.17 -1.19 16.88
CA TYR A 331 -19.96 -1.20 18.31
C TYR A 331 -20.29 0.18 18.88
N VAL A 332 -21.33 0.25 19.70
CA VAL A 332 -21.67 1.45 20.45
C VAL A 332 -20.71 1.54 21.63
N ILE A 333 -19.66 2.34 21.48
CA ILE A 333 -18.93 2.90 22.62
C ILE A 333 -19.91 3.86 23.29
N ASP A 334 -20.44 3.47 24.44
CA ASP A 334 -21.17 4.39 25.30
C ASP A 334 -20.16 5.37 25.91
N GLU A 335 -20.30 6.68 25.69
CA GLU A 335 -19.32 7.65 26.18
C GLU A 335 -19.27 7.71 27.73
N ALA A 336 -20.28 7.14 28.40
CA ALA A 336 -20.28 6.85 29.83
C ALA A 336 -19.15 5.90 30.29
N LEU A 337 -18.42 5.25 29.37
CA LEU A 337 -17.32 4.32 29.62
C LEU A 337 -16.17 4.84 30.50
N GLY A 338 -16.01 6.16 30.67
CA GLY A 338 -14.91 6.77 31.45
C GLY A 338 -13.50 6.58 30.87
N LEU A 339 -13.32 5.70 29.88
CA LEU A 339 -12.03 5.36 29.25
C LEU A 339 -11.29 6.54 28.60
N TYR A 340 -11.95 7.67 28.39
CA TYR A 340 -11.34 8.91 27.88
C TYR A 340 -11.01 9.93 28.97
N ASP A 341 -11.47 9.73 30.21
CA ASP A 341 -11.28 10.64 31.33
C ASP A 341 -9.78 10.94 31.57
N PRO A 342 -9.34 12.21 31.47
CA PRO A 342 -7.97 12.58 31.74
C PRO A 342 -7.53 12.45 33.21
N LEU A 343 -8.47 12.33 34.15
CA LEU A 343 -8.22 12.19 35.58
C LEU A 343 -7.89 10.73 35.96
N VAL A 344 -8.58 9.76 35.34
CA VAL A 344 -8.43 8.32 35.65
C VAL A 344 -7.30 7.65 34.85
N TYR A 345 -7.13 8.02 33.57
CA TYR A 345 -6.25 7.30 32.65
C TYR A 345 -5.13 8.16 32.05
N SER A 346 -3.88 7.67 32.17
CA SER A 346 -2.72 8.34 31.58
C SER A 346 -2.81 8.43 30.06
N LYS A 347 -2.05 9.37 29.48
CA LYS A 347 -1.94 9.54 28.02
C LYS A 347 -1.36 8.30 27.30
N ARG A 348 -0.72 7.37 28.03
CA ARG A 348 -0.28 6.07 27.51
C ARG A 348 -1.42 5.04 27.55
N GLU A 349 -2.15 4.95 28.66
CA GLU A 349 -3.28 4.02 28.80
C GLU A 349 -4.45 4.37 27.87
N ARG A 350 -4.75 5.65 27.63
CA ARG A 350 -5.78 6.04 26.64
C ARG A 350 -5.38 5.69 25.19
N ARG A 351 -4.08 5.71 24.87
CA ARG A 351 -3.56 5.18 23.58
C ARG A 351 -3.66 3.66 23.50
N ARG A 352 -3.41 2.95 24.61
CA ARG A 352 -3.60 1.50 24.71
C ARG A 352 -5.07 1.12 24.51
N HIS A 353 -6.01 1.77 25.18
CA HIS A 353 -7.44 1.49 25.03
C HIS A 353 -7.92 1.73 23.59
N LYS A 354 -7.47 2.80 22.90
CA LYS A 354 -7.76 2.94 21.46
C LYS A 354 -7.23 1.73 20.67
N ARG A 355 -5.96 1.35 20.84
CA ARG A 355 -5.40 0.16 20.18
C ARG A 355 -6.12 -1.15 20.53
N ILE A 356 -6.67 -1.29 21.74
CA ILE A 356 -7.51 -2.44 22.12
C ILE A 356 -8.80 -2.46 21.28
N MET A 357 -9.46 -1.32 21.11
CA MET A 357 -10.63 -1.22 20.23
C MET A 357 -10.27 -1.46 18.75
N ASP A 358 -9.10 -1.01 18.30
CA ASP A 358 -8.58 -1.28 16.95
C ASP A 358 -8.33 -2.80 16.74
N VAL A 359 -7.88 -3.54 17.76
CA VAL A 359 -7.78 -5.02 17.74
C VAL A 359 -9.16 -5.67 17.71
N LEU A 360 -10.12 -5.20 18.51
CA LEU A 360 -11.46 -5.76 18.53
C LEU A 360 -12.16 -5.61 17.16
N ASP A 361 -12.02 -4.46 16.50
CA ASP A 361 -12.53 -4.26 15.13
C ASP A 361 -11.83 -5.19 14.12
N GLU A 362 -10.51 -5.33 14.19
CA GLU A 362 -9.75 -6.27 13.35
C GLU A 362 -10.20 -7.72 13.51
N ARG A 363 -10.29 -8.18 14.76
CA ARG A 363 -10.51 -9.58 15.11
C ARG A 363 -11.99 -9.98 15.12
N SER A 364 -12.91 -9.02 15.17
CA SER A 364 -14.34 -9.27 14.97
C SER A 364 -14.66 -10.00 13.66
N GLN A 365 -13.81 -9.83 12.63
CA GLN A 365 -13.94 -10.53 11.34
C GLN A 365 -13.64 -12.03 11.44
N GLU A 366 -12.80 -12.47 12.39
CA GLU A 366 -12.53 -13.88 12.70
C GLU A 366 -13.82 -14.56 13.21
N LEU A 367 -14.50 -13.93 14.17
CA LEU A 367 -15.81 -14.38 14.67
C LEU A 367 -16.87 -14.36 13.57
N LEU A 368 -16.87 -13.34 12.71
CA LEU A 368 -17.81 -13.24 11.60
C LEU A 368 -17.58 -14.35 10.55
N ASP A 369 -16.35 -14.81 10.32
CA ASP A 369 -16.08 -15.93 9.41
C ASP A 369 -16.37 -17.30 10.03
N ILE A 370 -16.11 -17.50 11.33
CA ILE A 370 -16.59 -18.68 12.09
C ILE A 370 -18.13 -18.76 12.01
N PHE A 371 -18.83 -17.67 12.31
CA PHE A 371 -20.30 -17.58 12.22
C PHE A 371 -20.81 -17.87 10.81
N LYS A 372 -20.19 -17.31 9.75
CA LYS A 372 -20.54 -17.63 8.36
C LYS A 372 -20.35 -19.11 8.02
N ASN A 373 -19.42 -19.82 8.68
CA ASN A 373 -19.21 -21.24 8.45
C ASN A 373 -20.28 -22.09 9.13
N VAL A 374 -20.56 -21.85 10.42
CA VAL A 374 -21.65 -22.52 11.15
C VAL A 374 -23.01 -22.22 10.50
N ARG A 375 -23.24 -20.99 10.03
CA ARG A 375 -24.51 -20.61 9.37
C ARG A 375 -24.75 -21.24 8.00
N LYS A 376 -23.78 -21.95 7.42
CA LYS A 376 -24.01 -22.83 6.25
C LYS A 376 -24.70 -24.14 6.65
N GLN A 377 -24.63 -24.52 7.92
CA GLN A 377 -25.22 -25.74 8.49
C GLN A 377 -26.57 -25.41 9.14
N ASP A 378 -26.65 -24.35 9.96
CA ASP A 378 -27.90 -23.83 10.52
C ASP A 378 -28.14 -22.38 10.10
N SER A 379 -29.13 -22.15 9.24
CA SER A 379 -29.51 -20.81 8.80
C SER A 379 -30.34 -20.01 9.81
N THR A 380 -30.96 -20.66 10.80
CA THR A 380 -31.87 -20.02 11.77
C THR A 380 -31.12 -19.38 12.95
N LEU A 381 -29.91 -19.88 13.21
CA LEU A 381 -29.00 -19.47 14.28
C LEU A 381 -28.92 -17.94 14.47
N SER A 382 -29.42 -17.48 15.62
CA SER A 382 -29.42 -16.07 16.02
C SER A 382 -29.56 -15.94 17.53
N GLY A 383 -28.99 -14.91 18.14
CA GLY A 383 -28.96 -14.79 19.60
C GLY A 383 -27.93 -13.78 20.09
N LYS A 384 -27.60 -13.86 21.38
CA LYS A 384 -26.61 -13.01 22.05
C LYS A 384 -25.79 -13.85 23.01
N ILE A 385 -24.47 -13.81 22.90
CA ILE A 385 -23.55 -14.41 23.85
C ILE A 385 -22.90 -13.25 24.63
N TYR A 386 -22.82 -13.38 25.94
CA TYR A 386 -22.24 -12.38 26.83
C TYR A 386 -21.02 -13.00 27.52
N TYR A 387 -19.84 -12.39 27.34
CA TYR A 387 -18.59 -12.84 27.94
C TYR A 387 -18.07 -11.84 28.97
N GLU A 388 -17.50 -12.36 30.04
CA GLU A 388 -16.49 -11.66 30.84
C GLU A 388 -15.13 -11.86 30.15
N LEU A 389 -14.41 -10.78 29.86
CA LEU A 389 -13.11 -10.82 29.16
C LEU A 389 -12.05 -10.00 29.91
N VAL A 390 -10.96 -10.63 30.33
CA VAL A 390 -9.81 -9.97 30.99
C VAL A 390 -8.59 -10.03 30.08
N ILE A 391 -8.09 -8.84 29.73
CA ILE A 391 -6.83 -8.65 29.01
C ILE A 391 -5.74 -8.31 30.02
N GLY A 392 -4.71 -9.14 30.06
CA GLY A 392 -3.59 -9.01 30.98
C GLY A 392 -2.74 -7.76 30.80
N THR A 393 -1.86 -7.51 31.77
CA THR A 393 -0.73 -6.56 31.60
C THR A 393 0.17 -6.97 30.44
N SER A 394 0.29 -8.28 30.20
CA SER A 394 0.98 -8.93 29.08
C SER A 394 0.39 -8.62 27.70
N GLY A 395 -0.88 -8.21 27.62
CA GLY A 395 -1.64 -8.14 26.38
C GLY A 395 -2.21 -9.48 25.89
N ALA A 396 -2.00 -10.58 26.63
CA ALA A 396 -2.75 -11.82 26.40
C ALA A 396 -4.19 -11.70 26.94
N VAL A 397 -5.12 -12.51 26.43
CA VAL A 397 -6.36 -12.79 27.13
C VAL A 397 -6.05 -13.80 28.23
N GLU A 398 -6.19 -13.37 29.48
CA GLU A 398 -5.86 -14.19 30.66
C GLU A 398 -7.10 -14.88 31.24
N LYS A 399 -8.30 -14.32 30.99
CA LYS A 399 -9.59 -14.95 31.31
C LYS A 399 -10.61 -14.61 30.23
N ILE A 400 -11.34 -15.63 29.78
CA ILE A 400 -12.63 -15.48 29.08
C ILE A 400 -13.63 -16.47 29.70
N ARG A 401 -14.84 -15.99 29.98
CA ARG A 401 -15.92 -16.78 30.57
C ARG A 401 -17.26 -16.36 29.98
N THR A 402 -18.03 -17.31 29.44
CA THR A 402 -19.44 -17.06 29.09
C THR A 402 -20.24 -16.80 30.38
N LEU A 403 -20.96 -15.68 30.41
CA LEU A 403 -21.85 -15.28 31.50
C LEU A 403 -23.29 -15.71 31.23
N VAL A 404 -23.77 -15.43 30.02
CA VAL A 404 -25.13 -15.74 29.53
C VAL A 404 -25.06 -15.99 28.03
N SER A 405 -25.80 -16.97 27.53
CA SER A 405 -26.15 -17.06 26.11
C SER A 405 -27.67 -17.00 25.93
N THR A 406 -28.09 -16.49 24.78
CA THR A 406 -29.47 -16.47 24.29
C THR A 406 -29.56 -17.04 22.87
N LEU A 407 -28.62 -17.91 22.51
CA LEU A 407 -28.76 -18.75 21.32
C LEU A 407 -29.77 -19.86 21.58
N ASP A 408 -30.39 -20.37 20.51
CA ASP A 408 -31.29 -21.52 20.59
C ASP A 408 -30.51 -22.77 21.04
N GLU A 409 -31.07 -23.58 21.95
CA GLU A 409 -30.41 -24.79 22.49
C GLU A 409 -30.24 -25.86 21.39
N ASN A 410 -29.13 -25.79 20.65
CA ASN A 410 -28.79 -26.75 19.60
C ASN A 410 -27.25 -26.93 19.48
N PRO A 411 -26.75 -28.06 18.92
CA PRO A 411 -25.33 -28.37 18.90
C PRO A 411 -24.45 -27.38 18.11
N TYR A 412 -25.03 -26.64 17.17
CA TYR A 412 -24.32 -25.60 16.42
C TYR A 412 -24.14 -24.32 17.24
N SER A 413 -25.06 -24.04 18.19
CA SER A 413 -24.91 -22.95 19.17
C SER A 413 -23.76 -23.23 20.14
N GLU A 414 -23.73 -24.42 20.74
CA GLU A 414 -22.66 -24.84 21.66
C GLU A 414 -21.28 -24.79 20.97
N PHE A 415 -21.19 -25.35 19.76
CA PHE A 415 -19.98 -25.30 18.93
C PHE A 415 -19.56 -23.87 18.57
N LEU A 416 -20.51 -22.98 18.25
CA LEU A 416 -20.21 -21.58 17.96
C LEU A 416 -19.68 -20.83 19.19
N GLU A 417 -20.24 -21.08 20.36
CA GLU A 417 -19.79 -20.50 21.63
C GLU A 417 -18.38 -20.94 22.01
N GLU A 418 -18.07 -22.23 21.87
CA GLU A 418 -16.73 -22.77 22.10
C GLU A 418 -15.71 -22.18 21.12
N GLN A 419 -16.02 -22.17 19.82
CA GLN A 419 -15.13 -21.61 18.79
C GLN A 419 -14.94 -20.09 18.92
N PHE A 420 -15.96 -19.35 19.35
CA PHE A 420 -15.79 -17.93 19.70
C PHE A 420 -14.90 -17.76 20.95
N ALA A 421 -15.11 -18.54 22.00
CA ALA A 421 -14.31 -18.48 23.22
C ALA A 421 -12.84 -18.86 22.96
N GLU A 422 -12.58 -19.85 22.12
CA GLU A 422 -11.24 -20.25 21.69
C GLU A 422 -10.57 -19.17 20.83
N ALA A 423 -11.26 -18.63 19.82
CA ALA A 423 -10.74 -17.55 18.99
C ALA A 423 -10.34 -16.33 19.84
N ILE A 424 -11.24 -15.86 20.73
CA ILE A 424 -10.97 -14.70 21.60
C ILE A 424 -9.82 -14.99 22.57
N ARG A 425 -9.71 -16.21 23.14
CA ARG A 425 -8.59 -16.60 24.02
C ARG A 425 -7.23 -16.52 23.32
N ASN A 426 -7.20 -16.75 22.00
CA ASN A 426 -6.00 -16.64 21.17
C ASN A 426 -5.66 -15.20 20.74
N TRP A 427 -6.54 -14.22 20.99
CA TRP A 427 -6.28 -12.82 20.67
C TRP A 427 -5.10 -12.23 21.46
N ARG A 428 -4.47 -11.20 20.86
CA ARG A 428 -3.33 -10.49 21.41
C ARG A 428 -3.55 -8.99 21.27
N PHE A 429 -3.39 -8.30 22.39
CA PHE A 429 -3.64 -6.89 22.60
C PHE A 429 -2.33 -6.17 22.97
N PRO A 430 -2.28 -4.82 22.99
CA PRO A 430 -1.09 -4.13 23.44
C PRO A 430 -0.87 -4.37 24.95
N PRO A 431 0.37 -4.61 25.40
CA PRO A 431 0.69 -4.69 26.83
C PRO A 431 0.51 -3.33 27.53
N GLY A 432 0.43 -3.34 28.86
CA GLY A 432 0.21 -2.12 29.64
C GLY A 432 0.39 -2.27 31.14
N SER A 433 0.26 -1.15 31.84
CA SER A 433 0.46 -0.96 33.29
C SER A 433 -0.59 -1.63 34.20
N ARG A 434 -1.71 -2.09 33.63
CA ARG A 434 -2.88 -2.64 34.33
C ARG A 434 -3.53 -3.71 33.46
N GLU A 435 -4.32 -4.59 34.05
CA GLU A 435 -5.32 -5.37 33.29
C GLU A 435 -6.40 -4.44 32.70
N VAL A 436 -7.14 -4.96 31.71
CA VAL A 436 -8.38 -4.34 31.19
C VAL A 436 -9.46 -5.40 31.25
N ILE A 437 -10.50 -5.11 32.05
CA ILE A 437 -11.65 -5.99 32.24
C ILE A 437 -12.81 -5.44 31.41
N PHE A 438 -13.45 -6.32 30.64
CA PHE A 438 -14.76 -6.09 30.05
C PHE A 438 -15.74 -7.03 30.74
N ASP A 439 -16.48 -6.50 31.71
CA ASP A 439 -17.46 -7.28 32.47
C ASP A 439 -18.61 -7.78 31.59
N VAL A 440 -18.96 -7.02 30.55
CA VAL A 440 -19.97 -7.39 29.55
C VAL A 440 -19.43 -7.16 28.14
N PHE A 441 -18.73 -8.16 27.60
CA PHE A 441 -18.40 -8.26 26.17
C PHE A 441 -19.50 -9.07 25.46
N LYS A 442 -20.50 -8.37 24.94
CA LYS A 442 -21.65 -8.93 24.22
C LYS A 442 -21.30 -9.16 22.75
N VAL A 443 -21.47 -10.38 22.26
CA VAL A 443 -21.52 -10.73 20.83
C VAL A 443 -22.97 -11.05 20.45
N GLU A 444 -23.50 -10.40 19.43
CA GLU A 444 -24.89 -10.50 19.01
C GLU A 444 -25.00 -10.90 17.54
N LEU A 445 -25.86 -11.87 17.26
CA LEU A 445 -25.94 -12.59 16.00
C LEU A 445 -27.36 -12.40 15.44
N SER A 446 -27.51 -11.52 14.44
CA SER A 446 -28.82 -11.20 13.89
C SER A 446 -29.31 -12.23 12.87
N LYS A 447 -30.64 -12.37 12.74
CA LYS A 447 -31.28 -13.21 11.70
C LYS A 447 -30.93 -12.77 10.27
N ASP A 448 -30.47 -11.54 10.08
CA ASP A 448 -29.94 -11.04 8.79
C ASP A 448 -28.49 -11.48 8.52
N GLY A 449 -27.82 -12.16 9.46
CA GLY A 449 -26.43 -12.58 9.34
C GLY A 449 -25.42 -11.48 9.71
N ARG A 450 -25.82 -10.50 10.52
CA ARG A 450 -24.91 -9.46 11.04
C ARG A 450 -24.42 -9.86 12.41
N LEU A 451 -23.11 -9.80 12.62
CA LEU A 451 -22.49 -9.85 13.94
C LEU A 451 -22.43 -8.42 14.51
N SER A 452 -22.67 -8.29 15.81
CA SER A 452 -22.71 -7.06 16.61
C SER A 452 -21.83 -7.29 17.83
N ILE A 453 -20.98 -6.32 18.21
CA ILE A 453 -20.15 -6.41 19.42
C ILE A 453 -20.42 -5.15 20.25
N ILE A 454 -20.73 -5.33 21.53
CA ILE A 454 -20.95 -4.22 22.48
C ILE A 454 -20.17 -4.52 23.75
N SER A 455 -19.37 -3.57 24.22
CA SER A 455 -18.53 -3.71 25.42
C SER A 455 -18.96 -2.71 26.49
N ALA A 456 -19.38 -3.20 27.65
CA ALA A 456 -19.68 -2.38 28.83
C ALA A 456 -18.95 -2.90 30.08
N PRO A 457 -18.34 -2.03 30.89
CA PRO A 457 -17.82 -2.37 32.21
C PRO A 457 -18.92 -2.29 33.27
N TYR A 458 -18.65 -2.88 34.42
CA TYR A 458 -19.48 -2.75 35.62
C TYR A 458 -19.32 -1.35 36.24
N SER A 459 -20.44 -0.71 36.61
CA SER A 459 -20.43 0.48 37.46
C SER A 459 -21.27 0.23 38.71
N GLU A 460 -20.67 0.38 39.89
CA GLU A 460 -21.32 0.18 41.19
C GLU A 460 -22.51 1.14 41.43
N GLU A 461 -22.59 2.24 40.67
CA GLU A 461 -23.70 3.18 40.73
C GLU A 461 -25.04 2.61 40.23
N THR A 462 -25.05 1.66 39.28
CA THR A 462 -26.33 1.19 38.71
C THR A 462 -27.09 0.27 39.67
N THR A 463 -26.40 -0.55 40.44
CA THR A 463 -27.00 -1.38 41.50
C THR A 463 -27.42 -0.54 42.72
N THR A 464 -26.63 0.46 43.13
CA THR A 464 -27.05 1.36 44.22
C THR A 464 -28.27 2.20 43.88
N LYS A 465 -28.39 2.71 42.64
CA LYS A 465 -29.57 3.46 42.18
C LYS A 465 -30.84 2.60 42.05
N GLN A 466 -30.72 1.29 41.86
CA GLN A 466 -31.87 0.36 41.92
C GLN A 466 -32.20 -0.07 43.36
N ALA A 467 -31.20 -0.28 44.21
CA ALA A 467 -31.40 -0.62 45.63
C ALA A 467 -31.95 0.56 46.47
N GLN A 468 -31.84 1.79 45.99
CA GLN A 468 -32.49 2.99 46.57
C GLN A 468 -33.86 3.30 45.95
N ALA A 469 -34.39 2.41 45.09
CA ALA A 469 -35.65 2.58 44.37
C ALA A 469 -36.60 1.36 44.52
N GLN A 470 -36.46 0.61 45.62
CA GLN A 470 -37.35 -0.46 46.09
C GLN A 470 -37.79 -0.19 47.53
#